data_AF-A0A256LE75-F1
#
_entry.id   AF-A0A256LE75-F1
#
_cell.length_a   1.000
_cell.length_b   1.000
_cell.length_c   1.000
_cell.angle_alpha   90.00
_cell.angle_beta   90.00
_cell.angle_gamma   90.00
#
_symmetry.space_group_name_H-M   'P 1'
#
loop_
_entity.id
_entity.type
_entity.pdbx_description
1 polymer ?
#
loop_
_entity_poly.entity_id
_entity_poly.type
_entity_poly.pdbx_seq_one_letter_code
_entity_poly.pdbx_strand_id
1 'polypeptide(L)'
;PLITSIQNGWIYDGNVSTLTFGLNKNLVGIFFFNIAIFLFISKKFEKKEWLQYILAVIIGLIIIFLVRDRTVGIILFLFLICYTLIKRKKNISKLSRFLIVLLPIFLTIFSLFLSLNYGKKEWINIFNENLSGRVQYWNYFWNRFSVSLLPQSLTDYFNMYDMGVISTVQYPIDGFYSLGILKDGIIVFTLLIALIMFTLLKLLRNFNKNKFIVIVIISLLLFSLTENIALSYGYICYLFPYILGTFSRDAHNNY
;
A
#
# COMPACT_ATOMS: atom_id res chain seq x y z
N PRO A 1 0.75 -19.90 26.83
CA PRO A 1 0.40 -20.60 25.57
C PRO A 1 -0.90 -20.03 24.97
N LEU A 2 -0.78 -19.05 24.07
CA LEU A 2 -1.89 -18.59 23.23
C LEU A 2 -2.00 -19.56 22.07
N ILE A 3 -2.99 -20.45 22.13
CA ILE A 3 -3.31 -21.37 21.05
C ILE A 3 -3.98 -20.55 19.96
N THR A 4 -3.22 -20.13 18.95
CA THR A 4 -3.79 -19.64 17.70
C THR A 4 -4.40 -20.83 16.95
N SER A 5 -5.71 -21.02 17.07
CA SER A 5 -6.44 -21.97 16.23
C SER A 5 -7.00 -21.26 15.01
N ILE A 6 -6.77 -21.84 13.83
CA ILE A 6 -7.45 -21.44 12.60
C ILE A 6 -8.73 -22.27 12.54
N GLN A 7 -9.88 -21.62 12.74
CA GLN A 7 -11.19 -22.25 12.52
C GLN A 7 -11.95 -21.43 11.48
N ASN A 8 -12.40 -22.07 10.40
CA ASN A 8 -13.26 -21.48 9.37
C ASN A 8 -12.76 -20.13 8.78
N GLY A 9 -11.45 -19.95 8.61
CA GLY A 9 -10.87 -18.72 8.06
C GLY A 9 -10.73 -17.56 9.05
N TRP A 10 -10.89 -17.81 10.35
CA TRP A 10 -10.62 -16.86 11.43
C TRP A 10 -9.34 -17.26 12.18
N ILE A 11 -8.47 -16.28 12.47
CA ILE A 11 -7.39 -16.45 13.44
C ILE A 11 -7.90 -15.95 14.78
N TYR A 12 -7.95 -16.85 15.76
CA TYR A 12 -8.27 -16.55 17.15
C TYR A 12 -6.96 -16.28 17.92
N ASP A 13 -6.69 -15.01 18.21
CA ASP A 13 -5.58 -14.63 19.08
C ASP A 13 -6.14 -14.14 20.43
N GLY A 14 -6.52 -15.10 21.26
CA GLY A 14 -6.80 -14.95 22.69
C GLY A 14 -7.99 -14.11 23.14
N ASN A 15 -8.49 -13.15 22.35
CA ASN A 15 -9.61 -12.26 22.72
C ASN A 15 -10.34 -11.60 21.53
N VAL A 16 -9.85 -11.70 20.29
CA VAL A 16 -10.54 -11.07 19.13
C VAL A 16 -10.40 -11.92 17.87
N SER A 17 -11.53 -12.20 17.21
CA SER A 17 -11.58 -12.88 15.92
C SER A 17 -11.28 -11.89 14.78
N THR A 18 -10.34 -12.24 13.89
CA THR A 18 -10.03 -11.48 12.68
C THR A 18 -10.32 -12.29 11.42
N LEU A 19 -11.00 -11.68 10.45
CA LEU A 19 -11.31 -12.31 9.18
C LEU A 19 -10.04 -12.35 8.32
N THR A 20 -9.47 -13.53 8.15
CA THR A 20 -8.16 -13.71 7.50
C THR A 20 -8.18 -14.76 6.39
N PHE A 21 -9.21 -15.60 6.31
CA PHE A 21 -9.30 -16.73 5.37
C PHE A 21 -8.07 -17.66 5.42
N GLY A 22 -7.35 -17.71 6.55
CA GLY A 22 -6.07 -18.42 6.67
C GLY A 22 -4.88 -17.72 6.00
N LEU A 23 -5.04 -16.48 5.55
CA LEU A 23 -4.03 -15.61 4.95
C LEU A 23 -3.62 -14.48 5.92
N ASN A 24 -2.56 -13.74 5.59
CA ASN A 24 -2.21 -12.52 6.31
C ASN A 24 -3.35 -11.48 6.20
N LYS A 25 -3.74 -10.82 7.30
CA LYS A 25 -4.79 -9.79 7.31
C LYS A 25 -4.54 -8.66 6.29
N ASN A 26 -3.29 -8.27 6.07
CA ASN A 26 -2.91 -7.22 5.12
C ASN A 26 -3.19 -7.68 3.67
N LEU A 27 -3.01 -8.97 3.38
CA LEU A 27 -3.39 -9.57 2.09
C LEU A 27 -4.90 -9.52 1.87
N VAL A 28 -5.67 -9.87 2.90
CA VAL A 28 -7.14 -9.84 2.83
C VAL A 28 -7.64 -8.41 2.66
N GLY A 29 -7.04 -7.44 3.36
CA GLY A 29 -7.32 -6.02 3.19
C GLY A 29 -7.14 -5.58 1.74
N ILE A 30 -5.97 -5.87 1.15
CA ILE A 30 -5.67 -5.54 -0.27
C ILE A 30 -6.63 -6.24 -1.23
N PHE A 31 -6.99 -7.49 -0.95
CA PHE A 31 -7.96 -8.22 -1.77
C PHE A 31 -9.31 -7.49 -1.82
N PHE A 32 -9.84 -7.09 -0.67
CA PHE A 32 -11.06 -6.28 -0.60
C PHE A 32 -10.91 -4.91 -1.25
N PHE A 33 -9.76 -4.25 -1.09
CA PHE A 33 -9.45 -2.99 -1.79
C PHE A 33 -9.53 -3.15 -3.32
N ASN A 34 -8.98 -4.24 -3.86
CA ASN A 34 -9.06 -4.53 -5.29
C ASN A 34 -10.50 -4.81 -5.76
N ILE A 35 -11.32 -5.51 -4.95
CA ILE A 35 -12.75 -5.67 -5.23
C ILE A 35 -13.42 -4.30 -5.32
N ALA A 36 -13.13 -3.40 -4.39
CA ALA A 36 -13.69 -2.04 -4.40
C ALA A 36 -13.27 -1.28 -5.67
N ILE A 37 -12.00 -1.33 -6.07
CA ILE A 37 -11.51 -0.75 -7.33
C ILE A 37 -12.28 -1.31 -8.54
N PHE A 38 -12.49 -2.63 -8.58
CA PHE A 38 -13.18 -3.30 -9.70
C PHE A 38 -14.62 -2.79 -9.89
N LEU A 39 -15.32 -2.41 -8.83
CA LEU A 39 -16.66 -1.82 -8.92
C LEU A 39 -16.68 -0.54 -9.77
N PHE A 40 -15.60 0.27 -9.72
CA PHE A 40 -15.48 1.52 -10.46
C PHE A 40 -15.01 1.34 -11.91
N ILE A 41 -14.46 0.17 -12.27
CA ILE A 41 -14.12 -0.19 -13.65
C ILE A 41 -15.34 -0.83 -14.35
N SER A 42 -16.17 -1.54 -13.59
CA SER A 42 -17.25 -2.35 -14.14
C SER A 42 -18.37 -1.52 -14.79
N LYS A 43 -18.53 -1.68 -16.11
CA LYS A 43 -19.63 -1.08 -16.90
C LYS A 43 -21.03 -1.42 -16.37
N LYS A 44 -21.18 -2.55 -15.68
CA LYS A 44 -22.46 -2.98 -15.08
C LYS A 44 -22.98 -1.97 -14.05
N PHE A 45 -22.08 -1.26 -13.38
CA PHE A 45 -22.40 -0.29 -12.34
C PHE A 45 -22.28 1.17 -12.80
N GLU A 46 -21.87 1.42 -14.05
CA GLU A 46 -21.65 2.77 -14.60
C GLU A 46 -22.91 3.65 -14.50
N LYS A 47 -24.09 3.07 -14.76
CA LYS A 47 -25.38 3.77 -14.65
C LYS A 47 -25.86 3.96 -13.20
N LYS A 48 -25.26 3.27 -12.23
CA LYS A 48 -25.63 3.31 -10.80
C LYS A 48 -24.42 3.69 -9.96
N GLU A 49 -23.83 4.85 -10.26
CA GLU A 49 -22.61 5.33 -9.59
C GLU A 49 -22.76 5.35 -8.06
N TRP A 50 -23.92 5.78 -7.55
CA TRP A 50 -24.21 5.80 -6.11
C TRP A 50 -24.05 4.42 -5.44
N LEU A 51 -24.38 3.34 -6.15
CA LEU A 51 -24.26 1.97 -5.64
C LEU A 51 -22.78 1.56 -5.55
N GLN A 52 -21.91 2.04 -6.44
CA GLN A 52 -20.47 1.82 -6.36
C GLN A 52 -19.91 2.44 -5.07
N TYR A 53 -20.30 3.68 -4.74
CA TYR A 53 -19.88 4.32 -3.49
C TYR A 53 -20.39 3.58 -2.25
N ILE A 54 -21.67 3.19 -2.21
CA ILE A 54 -22.23 2.46 -1.07
C ILE A 54 -21.49 1.14 -0.86
N LEU A 55 -21.32 0.35 -1.92
CA LEU A 55 -20.60 -0.92 -1.83
C LEU A 55 -19.13 -0.72 -1.41
N ALA A 56 -18.45 0.30 -1.95
CA ALA A 56 -17.07 0.61 -1.56
C ALA A 56 -16.96 1.04 -0.08
N VAL A 57 -17.93 1.81 0.43
CA VAL A 57 -17.99 2.18 1.85
C VAL A 57 -18.23 0.95 2.72
N ILE A 58 -19.15 0.06 2.34
CA ILE A 58 -19.38 -1.22 3.04
C ILE A 58 -18.10 -2.05 3.07
N ILE A 59 -17.40 -2.16 1.93
CA ILE A 59 -16.11 -2.85 1.86
C ILE A 59 -15.08 -2.19 2.78
N GLY A 60 -15.00 -0.85 2.81
CA GLY A 60 -14.12 -0.13 3.72
C GLY A 60 -14.40 -0.42 5.20
N LEU A 61 -15.68 -0.51 5.58
CA LEU A 61 -16.09 -0.90 6.93
C LEU A 61 -15.71 -2.35 7.24
N ILE A 62 -15.88 -3.29 6.30
CA ILE A 62 -15.42 -4.68 6.43
C ILE A 62 -13.91 -4.73 6.68
N ILE A 63 -13.13 -3.98 5.89
CA ILE A 63 -11.67 -3.92 6.04
C ILE A 63 -11.28 -3.40 7.43
N ILE A 64 -11.90 -2.32 7.90
CA ILE A 64 -11.56 -1.69 9.19
C ILE A 64 -12.00 -2.53 10.39
N PHE A 65 -13.21 -3.09 10.36
CA PHE A 65 -13.83 -3.70 11.54
C PHE A 65 -13.69 -5.23 11.56
N LEU A 66 -13.79 -5.92 10.42
CA LEU A 66 -13.72 -7.38 10.36
C LEU A 66 -12.30 -7.89 10.06
N VAL A 67 -11.63 -7.29 9.08
CA VAL A 67 -10.22 -7.63 8.75
C VAL A 67 -9.25 -6.98 9.74
N ARG A 68 -9.66 -5.85 10.34
CA ARG A 68 -8.85 -5.01 11.25
C ARG A 68 -7.58 -4.46 10.60
N ASP A 69 -7.66 -4.17 9.30
CA ASP A 69 -6.62 -3.49 8.54
C ASP A 69 -6.99 -2.01 8.35
N ARG A 70 -6.62 -1.18 9.33
CA ARG A 70 -6.93 0.25 9.33
C ARG A 70 -6.27 0.97 8.15
N THR A 71 -5.08 0.53 7.76
CA THR A 71 -4.27 1.20 6.75
C THR A 71 -4.91 1.09 5.37
N VAL A 72 -5.28 -0.13 4.96
CA VAL A 72 -5.99 -0.33 3.69
C VAL A 72 -7.34 0.37 3.69
N GLY A 73 -8.07 0.32 4.82
CA GLY A 73 -9.34 1.01 4.97
C GLY A 73 -9.23 2.52 4.73
N ILE A 74 -8.28 3.19 5.38
CA ILE A 74 -8.01 4.62 5.20
C ILE A 74 -7.66 4.93 3.74
N ILE A 75 -6.85 4.09 3.10
CA ILE A 75 -6.43 4.29 1.71
C ILE A 75 -7.58 4.11 0.73
N LEU A 76 -8.52 3.20 1.02
CA LEU A 76 -9.75 3.09 0.25
C LEU A 76 -10.59 4.38 0.35
N PHE A 77 -10.72 4.96 1.54
CA PHE A 77 -11.42 6.24 1.71
C PHE A 77 -10.70 7.39 0.98
N LEU A 78 -9.38 7.46 1.06
CA LEU A 78 -8.57 8.43 0.30
C LEU A 78 -8.76 8.25 -1.21
N PHE A 79 -8.80 7.01 -1.70
CA PHE A 79 -9.11 6.69 -3.09
C PHE A 79 -10.49 7.25 -3.49
N LEU A 80 -11.53 7.00 -2.70
CA LEU A 80 -12.89 7.48 -2.97
C LEU A 80 -12.97 9.01 -3.04
N ILE A 81 -12.32 9.69 -2.10
CA ILE A 81 -12.25 11.16 -2.07
C ILE A 81 -11.53 11.68 -3.31
N CYS A 82 -10.34 11.15 -3.61
CA CYS A 82 -9.56 11.56 -4.78
C CYS A 82 -10.32 11.31 -6.08
N TYR A 83 -10.92 10.13 -6.23
CA TYR A 83 -11.72 9.78 -7.39
C TYR A 83 -12.88 10.74 -7.60
N THR A 84 -13.64 11.05 -6.54
CA THR A 84 -14.77 11.98 -6.60
C THR A 84 -14.35 13.39 -7.01
N LEU A 85 -13.24 13.90 -6.45
CA LEU A 85 -12.73 15.25 -6.74
C LEU A 85 -12.14 15.38 -8.14
N ILE A 86 -11.55 14.29 -8.67
CA ILE A 86 -10.78 14.32 -9.90
C ILE A 86 -11.60 13.87 -11.11
N LYS A 87 -12.61 13.01 -10.95
CA LYS A 87 -13.40 12.45 -12.08
C LYS A 87 -13.93 13.53 -13.02
N ARG A 88 -14.39 14.66 -12.47
CA ARG A 88 -14.96 15.79 -13.21
C ARG A 88 -13.91 16.74 -13.84
N LYS A 89 -12.64 16.66 -13.43
CA LYS A 89 -11.60 17.58 -13.92
C LYS A 89 -11.08 17.16 -15.29
N LYS A 90 -11.17 18.03 -16.30
CA LYS A 90 -10.63 17.79 -17.65
C LYS A 90 -9.10 17.82 -17.73
N ASN A 91 -8.42 18.41 -16.75
CA ASN A 91 -6.96 18.46 -16.69
C ASN A 91 -6.52 18.66 -15.23
N ILE A 92 -5.27 18.28 -14.96
CA ILE A 92 -4.56 18.57 -13.70
C ILE A 92 -3.55 19.70 -13.97
N SER A 93 -3.38 20.59 -13.00
CA SER A 93 -2.44 21.71 -13.06
C SER A 93 -0.99 21.23 -13.17
N LYS A 94 -0.09 22.07 -13.69
CA LYS A 94 1.35 21.75 -13.79
C LYS A 94 1.95 21.42 -12.41
N LEU A 95 1.57 22.18 -11.38
CA LEU A 95 2.00 21.94 -10.00
C LEU A 95 1.56 20.57 -9.49
N SER A 96 0.28 20.21 -9.65
CA SER A 96 -0.21 18.91 -9.20
C SER A 96 0.43 17.75 -9.98
N ARG A 97 0.74 17.92 -11.29
CA ARG A 97 1.50 16.92 -12.05
C ARG A 97 2.89 16.72 -11.46
N PHE A 98 3.59 17.81 -11.17
CA PHE A 98 4.91 17.78 -10.56
C PHE A 98 4.89 17.09 -9.19
N LEU A 99 3.92 17.42 -8.33
CA LEU A 99 3.75 16.79 -7.02
C LEU A 99 3.45 15.29 -7.12
N ILE A 100 2.59 14.86 -8.05
CA ILE A 100 2.30 13.43 -8.24
C ILE A 100 3.56 12.67 -8.68
N VAL A 101 4.33 13.23 -9.61
CA VAL A 101 5.56 12.57 -10.11
C VAL A 101 6.62 12.47 -9.02
N LEU A 102 6.77 13.49 -8.18
CA LEU A 102 7.74 13.48 -7.08
C LEU A 102 7.27 12.76 -5.82
N LEU A 103 6.01 12.31 -5.78
CA LEU A 103 5.44 11.60 -4.63
C LEU A 103 6.32 10.42 -4.15
N PRO A 104 6.86 9.54 -5.02
CA PRO A 104 7.71 8.43 -4.56
C PRO A 104 9.00 8.90 -3.87
N ILE A 105 9.63 9.96 -4.39
CA ILE A 105 10.81 10.58 -3.77
C ILE A 105 10.45 11.17 -2.41
N PHE A 106 9.35 11.93 -2.35
CA PHE A 106 8.86 12.52 -1.12
C PHE A 106 8.60 11.45 -0.06
N LEU A 107 7.89 10.38 -0.42
CA LEU A 107 7.60 9.27 0.50
C LEU A 107 8.86 8.56 0.98
N THR A 108 9.88 8.45 0.12
CA THR A 108 11.19 7.92 0.50
C THR A 108 11.86 8.79 1.55
N ILE A 109 12.03 10.08 1.26
CA ILE A 109 12.65 11.04 2.18
C ILE A 109 11.88 11.10 3.50
N PHE A 110 10.55 11.12 3.42
CA PHE A 110 9.69 11.15 4.60
C PHE A 110 9.83 9.89 5.45
N SER A 111 9.83 8.70 4.85
CA SER A 111 10.01 7.44 5.57
C SER A 111 11.38 7.31 6.25
N LEU A 112 12.44 7.78 5.58
CA LEU A 112 13.79 7.83 6.12
C LEU A 112 13.87 8.81 7.28
N PHE A 113 13.29 9.98 7.12
CA PHE A 113 13.22 10.99 8.17
C PHE A 113 12.51 10.43 9.41
N LEU A 114 11.38 9.76 9.25
CA LEU A 114 10.66 9.11 10.36
C LEU A 114 11.54 8.05 11.03
N SER A 115 12.17 7.18 10.24
CA SER A 115 13.00 6.10 10.76
C SER A 115 14.21 6.62 11.55
N LEU A 116 14.97 7.59 11.01
CA LEU A 116 16.20 8.10 11.63
C LEU A 116 15.95 9.03 12.84
N ASN A 117 14.70 9.50 13.00
CA ASN A 117 14.29 10.39 14.10
C ASN A 117 13.32 9.73 15.09
N TYR A 118 13.02 8.44 14.95
CA TYR A 118 12.28 7.69 15.95
C TYR A 118 12.97 7.79 17.33
N GLY A 119 12.19 8.02 18.40
CA GLY A 119 12.71 8.27 19.75
C GLY A 119 13.29 9.66 19.99
N LYS A 120 13.53 10.48 18.95
CA LYS A 120 14.07 11.85 19.09
C LYS A 120 12.99 12.93 19.10
N LYS A 121 11.82 12.66 18.52
CA LYS A 121 10.71 13.61 18.40
C LYS A 121 9.40 12.96 18.84
N GLU A 122 8.69 13.60 19.76
CA GLU A 122 7.46 13.06 20.37
C GLU A 122 6.38 12.75 19.33
N TRP A 123 6.16 13.64 18.35
CA TRP A 123 5.15 13.40 17.32
C TRP A 123 5.47 12.20 16.42
N ILE A 124 6.74 11.80 16.28
CA ILE A 124 7.12 10.59 15.53
C ILE A 124 6.74 9.34 16.32
N ASN A 125 6.78 9.39 17.65
CA ASN A 125 6.31 8.29 18.50
C ASN A 125 4.78 8.13 18.39
N ILE A 126 4.03 9.24 18.41
CA ILE A 126 2.58 9.23 18.14
C ILE A 126 2.28 8.69 16.74
N PHE A 127 3.07 9.10 15.75
CA PHE A 127 2.93 8.59 14.37
C PHE A 127 3.21 7.09 14.27
N ASN A 128 4.20 6.59 15.03
CA ASN A 128 4.53 5.17 15.11
C ASN A 128 3.37 4.33 15.67
N GLU A 129 2.69 4.80 16.72
CA GLU A 129 1.52 4.13 17.29
C GLU A 129 0.39 4.01 16.25
N ASN A 130 0.15 5.07 15.48
CA ASN A 130 -0.82 5.04 14.38
C ASN A 130 -0.43 4.07 13.25
N LEU A 131 0.86 3.88 13.03
CA LEU A 131 1.40 2.92 12.06
C LEU A 131 1.67 1.53 12.65
N SER A 132 1.08 1.20 13.80
CA SER A 132 1.21 -0.12 14.43
C SER A 132 2.67 -0.53 14.69
N GLY A 133 3.54 0.42 15.08
CA GLY A 133 4.93 0.13 15.42
C GLY A 133 5.91 0.08 14.24
N ARG A 134 5.46 0.33 12.99
CA ARG A 134 6.32 0.21 11.80
C ARG A 134 7.54 1.12 11.81
N VAL A 135 7.41 2.34 12.33
CA VAL A 135 8.53 3.31 12.36
C VAL A 135 9.64 2.83 13.30
N GLN A 136 9.26 2.24 14.44
CA GLN A 136 10.20 1.59 15.36
C GLN A 136 10.95 0.46 14.65
N TYR A 137 10.25 -0.39 13.90
CA TYR A 137 10.90 -1.45 13.12
C TYR A 137 11.85 -0.89 12.08
N TRP A 138 11.48 0.18 11.37
CA TRP A 138 12.37 0.84 10.42
C TRP A 138 13.66 1.28 11.11
N ASN A 139 13.53 2.00 12.23
CA ASN A 139 14.68 2.45 13.01
C ASN A 139 15.58 1.29 13.46
N TYR A 140 15.00 0.20 13.93
CA TYR A 140 15.74 -1.01 14.32
C TYR A 140 16.63 -1.54 13.18
N PHE A 141 16.08 -1.67 11.96
CA PHE A 141 16.85 -2.12 10.79
C PHE A 141 17.96 -1.14 10.40
N TRP A 142 17.67 0.17 10.43
CA TRP A 142 18.66 1.21 10.12
C TRP A 142 19.82 1.29 11.12
N ASN A 143 19.60 0.88 12.37
CA ASN A 143 20.66 0.79 13.38
C ASN A 143 21.51 -0.49 13.27
N ARG A 144 20.99 -1.53 12.61
CA ARG A 144 21.62 -2.85 12.52
C ARG A 144 22.32 -3.11 11.20
N PHE A 145 21.75 -2.65 10.10
CA PHE A 145 22.28 -2.89 8.75
C PHE A 145 22.88 -1.63 8.17
N SER A 146 24.05 -1.78 7.54
CA SER A 146 24.64 -0.72 6.73
C SER A 146 23.97 -0.64 5.37
N VAL A 147 23.93 0.56 4.79
CA VAL A 147 23.46 0.75 3.41
C VAL A 147 24.44 0.11 2.43
N SER A 148 23.94 -0.74 1.54
CA SER A 148 24.69 -1.37 0.46
C SER A 148 24.33 -0.75 -0.90
N LEU A 149 25.25 -0.84 -1.87
CA LEU A 149 24.97 -0.43 -3.26
C LEU A 149 24.02 -1.41 -3.97
N LEU A 150 24.18 -2.71 -3.67
CA LEU A 150 23.45 -3.83 -4.26
C LEU A 150 22.53 -4.49 -3.21
N PRO A 151 21.56 -5.33 -3.63
CA PRO A 151 20.65 -5.99 -2.71
C PRO A 151 21.39 -6.80 -1.65
N GLN A 152 20.86 -6.79 -0.43
CA GLN A 152 21.34 -7.60 0.69
C GLN A 152 20.16 -8.24 1.42
N SER A 153 20.43 -9.38 2.03
CA SER A 153 19.41 -10.04 2.85
C SER A 153 19.33 -9.37 4.22
N LEU A 154 18.12 -8.97 4.62
CA LEU A 154 17.86 -8.47 5.97
C LEU A 154 17.50 -9.61 6.95
N THR A 155 17.90 -10.85 6.64
CA THR A 155 17.50 -12.09 7.34
C THR A 155 18.36 -12.46 8.55
N ASP A 156 18.94 -11.48 9.25
CA ASP A 156 19.42 -11.80 10.60
C ASP A 156 18.22 -12.17 11.45
N TYR A 157 18.21 -13.41 11.95
CA TYR A 157 17.14 -14.04 12.71
C TYR A 157 16.48 -13.05 13.66
N PHE A 158 15.27 -12.65 13.28
CA PHE A 158 14.38 -11.78 14.03
C PHE A 158 13.94 -12.57 15.27
N ASN A 159 14.73 -12.55 16.35
CA ASN A 159 14.34 -13.15 17.62
C ASN A 159 13.29 -12.23 18.24
N MET A 160 12.02 -12.44 17.88
CA MET A 160 10.88 -11.66 18.39
C MET A 160 10.77 -11.66 19.92
N TYR A 161 11.41 -12.64 20.55
CA TYR A 161 11.60 -12.72 21.99
C TYR A 161 12.33 -11.51 22.58
N ASP A 162 13.33 -10.96 21.89
CA ASP A 162 14.11 -9.81 22.38
C ASP A 162 13.30 -8.50 22.39
N MET A 163 12.17 -8.46 21.67
CA MET A 163 11.23 -7.33 21.66
C MET A 163 9.92 -7.62 22.42
N GLY A 164 9.83 -8.73 23.16
CA GLY A 164 8.65 -9.08 23.96
C GLY A 164 7.42 -9.53 23.15
N VAL A 165 7.58 -9.89 21.88
CA VAL A 165 6.48 -10.32 21.00
C VAL A 165 6.47 -11.84 20.88
N ILE A 166 5.45 -12.49 21.45
CA ILE A 166 5.27 -13.95 21.39
C ILE A 166 4.61 -14.33 20.06
N SER A 167 5.37 -14.28 18.96
CA SER A 167 4.95 -14.95 17.72
C SER A 167 6.17 -15.37 16.91
N THR A 168 6.13 -16.57 16.33
CA THR A 168 7.16 -17.09 15.40
C THR A 168 6.96 -16.63 13.96
N VAL A 169 6.02 -15.71 13.73
CA VAL A 169 5.67 -15.22 12.40
C VAL A 169 6.70 -14.18 12.00
N GLN A 170 7.61 -14.49 11.07
CA GLN A 170 8.46 -13.48 10.43
C GLN A 170 7.64 -12.22 10.14
N TYR A 171 7.93 -11.12 10.83
CA TYR A 171 7.25 -9.87 10.54
C TYR A 171 7.68 -9.50 9.12
N PRO A 172 6.74 -9.28 8.18
CA PRO A 172 7.11 -8.84 6.86
C PRO A 172 7.94 -7.55 7.01
N ILE A 173 9.04 -7.47 6.25
CA ILE A 173 9.86 -6.25 6.12
C ILE A 173 8.96 -5.20 5.48
N ASP A 174 8.19 -4.52 6.31
CA ASP A 174 7.16 -3.57 5.95
C ASP A 174 7.72 -2.16 5.95
N GLY A 175 7.26 -1.32 5.02
CA GLY A 175 7.82 -0.01 4.74
C GLY A 175 8.72 -0.03 3.53
N PHE A 176 8.09 -0.08 2.35
CA PHE A 176 8.75 -0.18 1.05
C PHE A 176 9.87 0.85 0.90
N TYR A 177 9.62 2.10 1.27
CA TYR A 177 10.59 3.16 0.99
C TYR A 177 11.75 3.22 1.98
N SER A 178 11.49 3.03 3.27
CA SER A 178 12.54 3.09 4.30
C SER A 178 13.44 1.86 4.22
N LEU A 179 12.83 0.68 4.13
CA LEU A 179 13.57 -0.59 4.14
C LEU A 179 13.98 -1.04 2.74
N GLY A 180 13.35 -0.55 1.68
CA GLY A 180 13.75 -0.87 0.29
C GLY A 180 15.18 -0.42 -0.02
N ILE A 181 15.63 0.71 0.53
CA ILE A 181 17.03 1.15 0.39
C ILE A 181 18.00 0.16 1.05
N LEU A 182 17.65 -0.36 2.24
CA LEU A 182 18.47 -1.35 2.94
C LEU A 182 18.43 -2.72 2.27
N LYS A 183 17.27 -3.14 1.78
CA LYS A 183 17.03 -4.48 1.21
C LYS A 183 17.51 -4.59 -0.23
N ASP A 184 17.09 -3.66 -1.08
CA ASP A 184 17.34 -3.71 -2.53
C ASP A 184 18.66 -3.00 -2.90
N GLY A 185 19.21 -2.21 -1.97
CA GLY A 185 20.42 -1.41 -2.20
C GLY A 185 20.14 -0.13 -2.97
N ILE A 186 21.04 0.86 -2.85
CA ILE A 186 20.86 2.20 -3.42
C ILE A 186 20.58 2.16 -4.92
N ILE A 187 21.33 1.34 -5.68
CA ILE A 187 21.26 1.35 -7.14
C ILE A 187 19.91 0.82 -7.62
N VAL A 188 19.52 -0.36 -7.15
CA VAL A 188 18.28 -1.03 -7.58
C VAL A 188 17.07 -0.24 -7.12
N PHE A 189 17.07 0.23 -5.87
CA PHE A 189 15.96 1.01 -5.32
C PHE A 189 15.78 2.34 -6.06
N THR A 190 16.87 3.06 -6.35
CA THR A 190 16.81 4.32 -7.13
C THR A 190 16.27 4.08 -8.54
N LEU A 191 16.70 3.01 -9.20
CA LEU A 191 16.18 2.63 -10.51
C LEU A 191 14.68 2.32 -10.47
N LEU A 192 14.22 1.62 -9.44
CA LEU A 192 12.80 1.32 -9.23
C LEU A 192 11.98 2.61 -9.04
N ILE A 193 12.44 3.52 -8.17
CA ILE A 193 11.79 4.84 -7.99
C ILE A 193 11.74 5.62 -9.31
N ALA A 194 12.83 5.63 -10.08
CA ALA A 194 12.87 6.30 -11.37
C ALA A 194 11.86 5.70 -12.38
N LEU A 195 11.71 4.37 -12.41
CA LEU A 195 10.72 3.69 -13.25
C LEU A 195 9.28 4.05 -12.86
N ILE A 196 8.98 4.12 -11.56
CA ILE A 196 7.67 4.58 -11.06
C ILE A 196 7.40 6.01 -11.52
N MET A 197 8.36 6.92 -11.33
CA MET A 197 8.24 8.32 -11.74
C MET A 197 8.02 8.45 -13.26
N PHE A 198 8.77 7.70 -14.06
CA PHE A 198 8.63 7.66 -15.51
C PHE A 198 7.24 7.16 -15.95
N THR A 199 6.72 6.14 -15.27
CA THR A 199 5.38 5.61 -15.51
C THR A 199 4.31 6.66 -15.21
N LEU A 200 4.41 7.36 -14.07
CA LEU A 200 3.52 8.47 -13.72
C LEU A 200 3.58 9.60 -14.75
N LEU A 201 4.78 9.99 -15.20
CA LEU A 201 4.95 11.00 -16.25
C LEU A 201 4.22 10.62 -17.55
N LYS A 202 4.37 9.37 -18.01
CA LYS A 202 3.66 8.85 -19.19
C LYS A 202 2.14 8.88 -19.00
N LEU A 203 1.64 8.43 -17.85
CA LEU A 203 0.22 8.38 -17.57
C LEU A 203 -0.40 9.80 -17.50
N LEU A 204 0.30 10.74 -16.88
CA LEU A 204 -0.13 12.14 -16.73
C LEU A 204 -0.10 12.92 -18.06
N ARG A 205 0.71 12.52 -19.06
CA ARG A 205 0.68 13.12 -20.40
C ARG A 205 -0.70 12.97 -21.04
N ASN A 206 -1.30 11.79 -20.90
CA ASN A 206 -2.66 11.48 -21.37
C ASN A 206 -3.64 11.37 -20.20
N PHE A 207 -3.59 12.35 -19.28
CA PHE A 207 -4.32 12.31 -18.02
C PHE A 207 -5.80 11.95 -18.20
N ASN A 208 -6.49 12.52 -19.20
CA ASN A 208 -7.93 12.27 -19.39
C ASN A 208 -8.30 10.80 -19.60
N LYS A 209 -7.48 10.04 -20.33
CA LYS A 209 -7.69 8.60 -20.54
C LYS A 209 -7.26 7.79 -19.32
N ASN A 210 -6.27 8.29 -18.58
CA ASN A 210 -5.58 7.54 -17.54
C ASN A 210 -5.96 7.93 -16.09
N LYS A 211 -6.96 8.81 -15.89
CA LYS A 211 -7.25 9.39 -14.55
C LYS A 211 -7.41 8.32 -13.48
N PHE A 212 -8.20 7.29 -13.79
CA PHE A 212 -8.47 6.19 -12.89
C PHE A 212 -7.17 5.46 -12.50
N ILE A 213 -6.36 5.08 -13.49
CA ILE A 213 -5.08 4.39 -13.28
C ILE A 213 -4.14 5.25 -12.43
N VAL A 214 -4.07 6.56 -12.70
CA VAL A 214 -3.24 7.49 -11.92
C VAL A 214 -3.67 7.51 -10.45
N ILE A 215 -4.97 7.56 -10.17
CA ILE A 215 -5.49 7.55 -8.79
C ILE A 215 -5.18 6.22 -8.11
N VAL A 216 -5.37 5.09 -8.79
CA VAL A 216 -5.03 3.77 -8.25
C VAL A 216 -3.55 3.67 -7.92
N ILE A 217 -2.66 4.10 -8.81
CA ILE A 217 -1.22 4.10 -8.56
C ILE A 217 -0.87 5.00 -7.37
N ILE A 218 -1.46 6.19 -7.26
CA ILE A 218 -1.25 7.06 -6.09
C ILE A 218 -1.67 6.36 -4.79
N SER A 219 -2.83 5.69 -4.78
CA SER A 219 -3.28 4.92 -3.61
C SER A 219 -2.32 3.80 -3.24
N LEU A 220 -1.80 3.06 -4.23
CA LEU A 220 -0.80 2.02 -4.00
C LEU A 220 0.52 2.59 -3.48
N LEU A 221 0.98 3.73 -4.02
CA LEU A 221 2.19 4.40 -3.54
C LEU A 221 2.07 4.85 -2.08
N LEU A 222 0.91 5.37 -1.68
CA LEU A 222 0.63 5.73 -0.30
C LEU A 222 0.57 4.49 0.60
N PHE A 223 -0.04 3.41 0.13
CA PHE A 223 -0.07 2.13 0.85
C PHE A 223 1.32 1.55 1.06
N SER A 224 2.20 1.73 0.08
CA SER A 224 3.59 1.29 0.14
C SER A 224 4.40 1.97 1.24
N LEU A 225 3.96 3.13 1.71
CA LEU A 225 4.62 3.81 2.83
C LEU A 225 4.68 2.91 4.04
N THR A 226 3.60 2.21 4.33
CA THR A 226 3.47 1.36 5.49
C THR A 226 3.77 -0.08 5.13
N GLU A 227 3.29 -0.56 3.99
CA GLU A 227 3.14 -1.97 3.68
C GLU A 227 3.98 -2.31 2.46
N ASN A 228 4.98 -3.18 2.62
CA ASN A 228 5.80 -3.55 1.47
C ASN A 228 5.00 -4.41 0.48
N ILE A 229 3.93 -5.04 0.96
CA ILE A 229 3.07 -5.91 0.18
C ILE A 229 2.35 -5.21 -0.98
N ALA A 230 2.25 -3.88 -0.90
CA ALA A 230 1.76 -3.03 -1.96
C ALA A 230 2.55 -3.17 -3.27
N LEU A 231 3.88 -3.26 -3.19
CA LEU A 231 4.81 -3.20 -4.34
C LEU A 231 5.74 -4.41 -4.48
N SER A 232 5.98 -5.18 -3.41
CA SER A 232 7.00 -6.25 -3.41
C SER A 232 6.50 -7.64 -3.77
N TYR A 233 5.21 -7.93 -3.63
CA TYR A 233 4.67 -9.24 -4.00
C TYR A 233 4.03 -9.13 -5.39
N GLY A 234 4.27 -10.13 -6.24
CA GLY A 234 3.77 -10.24 -7.61
C GLY A 234 2.24 -10.17 -7.79
N TYR A 235 1.46 -9.73 -6.80
CA TYR A 235 0.04 -9.40 -6.92
C TYR A 235 -0.20 -8.20 -7.83
N ILE A 236 0.71 -7.21 -7.88
CA ILE A 236 0.73 -6.22 -8.97
C ILE A 236 0.88 -6.97 -10.31
N CYS A 237 1.70 -8.01 -10.39
CA CYS A 237 1.90 -8.75 -11.64
C CYS A 237 0.69 -9.58 -12.11
N TYR A 238 -0.37 -9.76 -11.31
CA TYR A 238 -1.62 -10.41 -11.76
C TYR A 238 -2.76 -9.43 -12.01
N LEU A 239 -2.95 -8.45 -11.11
CA LEU A 239 -4.00 -7.45 -11.26
C LEU A 239 -3.63 -6.33 -12.24
N PHE A 240 -2.35 -5.97 -12.36
CA PHE A 240 -1.92 -4.92 -13.29
C PHE A 240 -2.06 -5.36 -14.75
N PRO A 241 -1.71 -6.59 -15.18
CA PRO A 241 -2.03 -7.06 -16.53
C PRO A 241 -3.54 -7.25 -16.77
N TYR A 242 -4.33 -7.62 -15.76
CA TYR A 242 -5.79 -7.74 -15.92
C TYR A 242 -6.49 -6.38 -16.00
N ILE A 243 -6.10 -5.42 -15.16
CA ILE A 243 -6.53 -4.01 -15.24
C ILE A 243 -6.06 -3.42 -16.58
N LEU A 244 -4.80 -3.61 -16.98
CA LEU A 244 -4.30 -3.15 -18.29
C LEU A 244 -5.00 -3.84 -19.46
N GLY A 245 -5.32 -5.13 -19.35
CA GLY A 245 -6.00 -5.91 -20.40
C GLY A 245 -7.49 -5.60 -20.51
N THR A 246 -8.17 -5.28 -19.40
CA THR A 246 -9.54 -4.76 -19.42
C THR A 246 -9.57 -3.33 -19.98
N PHE A 247 -8.64 -2.48 -19.57
CA PHE A 247 -8.46 -1.15 -20.16
C PHE A 247 -8.09 -1.20 -21.65
N SER A 248 -7.26 -2.15 -22.09
CA SER A 248 -6.87 -2.29 -23.51
C SER A 248 -8.01 -2.84 -24.38
N ARG A 249 -8.81 -3.78 -23.87
CA ARG A 249 -10.05 -4.24 -24.53
C ARG A 249 -11.07 -3.13 -24.67
N ASP A 250 -11.23 -2.30 -23.65
CA ASP A 250 -12.15 -1.16 -23.71
C ASP A 250 -11.62 -0.02 -24.58
N ALA A 251 -10.30 0.12 -24.73
CA ALA A 251 -9.71 1.00 -25.75
C ALA A 251 -9.96 0.47 -27.16
N HIS A 252 -9.88 -0.84 -27.38
CA HIS A 252 -10.12 -1.47 -28.69
C HIS A 252 -11.59 -1.51 -29.11
N ASN A 253 -12.54 -1.63 -28.17
CA ASN A 253 -13.97 -1.67 -28.47
C ASN A 253 -14.60 -0.27 -28.68
N ASN A 254 -13.82 0.81 -28.55
CA ASN A 254 -14.24 2.20 -28.71
C ASN A 254 -13.54 2.91 -29.89
N TYR A 255 -12.89 2.15 -30.78
CA TYR A 255 -12.42 2.60 -32.10
C TYR A 255 -13.06 1.73 -33.19
#